data_AF-A0AAN7ZSK9-F1
#
_entry.id   AF-A0AAN7ZSK9-F1
#
_cell.length_a   1.000
_cell.length_b   1.000
_cell.length_c   1.000
_cell.angle_alpha   90.00
_cell.angle_beta   90.00
_cell.angle_gamma   90.00
#
_symmetry.space_group_name_H-M   'P 1'
#
loop_
_entity.id
_entity.type
_entity.pdbx_description
1 polymer ?
#
loop_
_entity_poly.entity_id
_entity_poly.type
_entity_poly.pdbx_seq_one_letter_code
_entity_poly.pdbx_strand_id
1 'polypeptide(L)'
;MGVTYYDIQIVMPIGATKQISTLKSLLRNSDFVTLHVPENSETFNLIGKSHFDLMKAGSYIINTSKGSTLDMDVLIRTLESKKIMGAALDVYPNKPLKDTENISNNHLEKWLNKLSNLPNVILTPHIGGSTEETEKIINEKVSNTLISYINEGNSIGAINFRQIELKSDAHHIKSTERPMDDNTNLVRVLYIHKNKPGVVKTINSILRKYNIEKQCYESTSSIAYLVTDVMTSSKNI
;
A
#
# COMPACT_ATOMS: atom_id res chain seq x y z
N MET A 1 26.17 6.89 -11.20
CA MET A 1 26.07 6.40 -9.81
C MET A 1 25.89 4.89 -9.85
N GLY A 2 26.65 4.12 -9.07
CA GLY A 2 26.37 2.69 -8.92
C GLY A 2 25.19 2.49 -7.99
N VAL A 3 24.18 1.71 -8.40
CA VAL A 3 22.96 1.51 -7.61
C VAL A 3 22.95 0.09 -7.07
N THR A 4 22.87 -0.01 -5.74
CA THR A 4 22.69 -1.28 -5.04
C THR A 4 21.47 -1.17 -4.12
N TYR A 5 20.75 -2.27 -3.93
CA TYR A 5 19.57 -2.29 -3.08
C TYR A 5 19.56 -3.53 -2.18
N TYR A 6 18.90 -3.40 -1.04
CA TYR A 6 18.60 -4.51 -0.15
C TYR A 6 17.08 -4.60 -0.05
N ASP A 7 16.56 -5.79 -0.24
CA ASP A 7 15.15 -6.11 -0.09
C ASP A 7 15.05 -7.49 0.56
N ILE A 8 14.01 -7.69 1.38
CA ILE A 8 13.70 -8.98 2.00
C ILE A 8 13.22 -10.00 0.96
N GLN A 9 12.68 -9.52 -0.17
CA GLN A 9 12.31 -10.32 -1.32
C GLN A 9 13.42 -10.32 -2.36
N ILE A 10 13.55 -11.43 -3.08
CA ILE A 10 14.42 -11.47 -4.27
C ILE A 10 13.67 -10.76 -5.38
N VAL A 11 14.18 -9.59 -5.77
CA VAL A 11 13.61 -8.78 -6.84
C VAL A 11 14.59 -8.82 -8.01
N MET A 12 14.06 -8.97 -9.22
CA MET A 12 14.91 -8.96 -10.42
C MET A 12 15.58 -7.59 -10.57
N PRO A 13 16.91 -7.53 -10.70
CA PRO A 13 17.60 -6.27 -10.92
C PRO A 13 17.19 -5.65 -12.26
N ILE A 14 16.92 -4.34 -12.25
CA ILE A 14 16.65 -3.57 -13.47
C ILE A 14 17.97 -2.94 -13.92
N GLY A 15 18.33 -3.11 -15.20
CA GLY A 15 19.55 -2.56 -15.77
C GLY A 15 20.81 -3.01 -15.03
N ALA A 16 21.64 -2.05 -14.62
CA ALA A 16 22.91 -2.29 -13.92
C ALA A 16 22.78 -2.31 -12.38
N THR A 17 21.57 -2.39 -11.84
CA THR A 17 21.36 -2.46 -10.39
C THR A 17 21.82 -3.81 -9.82
N LYS A 18 22.15 -3.85 -8.53
CA LYS A 18 22.58 -5.09 -7.86
C LYS A 18 21.91 -5.25 -6.50
N GLN A 19 21.25 -6.39 -6.29
CA GLN A 19 20.76 -6.75 -4.98
C GLN A 19 21.92 -7.19 -4.07
N ILE A 20 21.96 -6.65 -2.85
CA ILE A 20 22.90 -7.00 -1.80
C ILE A 20 22.19 -7.91 -0.81
N SER A 21 22.88 -8.97 -0.37
CA SER A 21 22.30 -10.01 0.48
C SER A 21 21.94 -9.55 1.90
N THR A 22 22.58 -8.48 2.40
CA THR A 22 22.34 -7.97 3.75
C THR A 22 22.35 -6.45 3.80
N LEU A 23 21.47 -5.88 4.63
CA LEU A 23 21.45 -4.45 4.93
C LEU A 23 22.81 -3.94 5.42
N LYS A 24 23.50 -4.72 6.27
CA LYS A 24 24.82 -4.37 6.81
C LYS A 24 25.86 -4.15 5.70
N SER A 25 25.86 -5.02 4.69
CA SER A 25 26.78 -4.90 3.56
C SER A 25 26.45 -3.69 2.68
N LEU A 26 25.16 -3.40 2.48
CA LEU A 26 24.73 -2.19 1.77
C LEU A 26 25.21 -0.93 2.49
N LEU A 27 24.92 -0.79 3.79
CA LEU A 27 25.30 0.39 4.57
C LEU A 27 26.82 0.67 4.56
N ARG A 28 27.65 -0.38 4.63
CA ARG A 28 29.11 -0.26 4.60
C ARG A 28 29.67 0.23 3.26
N ASN A 29 28.94 0.02 2.17
CA ASN A 29 29.43 0.29 0.82
C ASN A 29 28.74 1.48 0.14
N SER A 30 27.69 2.05 0.75
CA SER A 30 26.92 3.16 0.19
C SER A 30 27.42 4.54 0.63
N ASP A 31 27.61 5.44 -0.34
CA ASP A 31 27.84 6.87 -0.09
C ASP A 31 26.54 7.62 0.20
N PHE A 32 25.44 7.17 -0.41
CA PHE A 32 24.09 7.66 -0.18
C PHE A 32 23.17 6.47 0.13
N VAL A 33 22.40 6.57 1.20
CA VAL A 33 21.40 5.57 1.61
C VAL A 33 20.03 6.23 1.55
N THR A 34 19.11 5.64 0.78
CA THR A 34 17.70 6.09 0.73
C THR A 34 16.78 4.97 1.22
N LEU A 35 15.75 5.33 1.99
CA LEU A 35 14.79 4.39 2.54
C LEU A 35 13.48 4.41 1.74
N HIS A 36 13.03 3.23 1.33
CA HIS A 36 11.79 2.99 0.60
C HIS A 36 11.07 1.75 1.13
N VAL A 37 10.80 1.74 2.43
CA VAL A 37 10.18 0.60 3.13
C VAL A 37 8.80 0.95 3.66
N PRO A 38 7.87 -0.02 3.76
CA PRO A 38 6.56 0.21 4.37
C PRO A 38 6.68 0.48 5.88
N GLU A 39 5.61 0.95 6.50
CA GLU A 39 5.52 1.10 7.95
C GLU A 39 4.89 -0.15 8.57
N ASN A 40 5.67 -0.94 9.30
CA ASN A 40 5.21 -2.09 10.06
C ASN A 40 6.15 -2.37 11.24
N SER A 41 5.88 -3.42 12.01
CA SER A 41 6.69 -3.78 13.19
C SER A 41 8.15 -4.14 12.87
N GLU A 42 8.42 -4.63 11.66
CA GLU A 42 9.77 -5.02 11.24
C GLU A 42 10.61 -3.83 10.77
N THR A 43 9.96 -2.76 10.28
CA THR A 43 10.63 -1.56 9.78
C THR A 43 10.67 -0.42 10.79
N PHE A 44 10.03 -0.57 11.94
CA PHE A 44 10.08 0.39 13.04
C PHE A 44 11.51 0.51 13.59
N ASN A 45 12.05 1.74 13.59
CA ASN A 45 13.44 2.05 13.95
C ASN A 45 14.47 1.15 13.23
N LEU A 46 14.18 0.79 11.98
CA LEU A 46 15.05 -0.04 11.13
C LEU A 46 16.50 0.46 11.16
N ILE A 47 16.71 1.77 11.04
CA ILE A 47 18.04 2.39 11.12
C ILE A 47 18.20 3.05 12.50
N GLY A 48 18.71 2.25 13.44
CA GLY A 48 19.20 2.70 14.75
C GLY A 48 20.72 2.85 14.84
N LYS A 49 21.24 2.96 16.07
CA LYS A 49 22.68 3.19 16.37
C LYS A 49 23.63 2.25 15.63
N SER A 50 23.40 0.94 15.73
CA SER A 50 24.27 -0.05 15.08
C SER A 50 24.32 0.08 13.57
N HIS A 51 23.27 0.64 12.94
CA HIS A 51 23.20 0.83 11.50
C HIS A 51 23.93 2.10 11.07
N PHE A 52 23.76 3.21 11.82
CA PHE A 52 24.53 4.43 11.59
C PHE A 52 26.04 4.22 11.80
N ASP A 53 26.44 3.38 12.76
CA ASP A 53 27.85 3.04 12.98
C ASP A 53 28.46 2.32 11.76
N LEU A 54 27.65 1.51 11.06
CA LEU A 54 28.03 0.77 9.86
C LEU A 54 28.12 1.62 8.60
N MET A 55 27.43 2.77 8.56
CA MET A 55 27.48 3.67 7.42
C MET A 55 28.91 4.20 7.21
N LYS A 56 29.26 4.47 5.95
CA LYS A 56 30.56 5.08 5.61
C LYS A 56 30.69 6.45 6.29
N ALA A 57 31.89 6.76 6.77
CA ALA A 57 32.16 8.09 7.28
C ALA A 57 31.94 9.12 6.16
N GLY A 58 31.13 10.13 6.44
CA GLY A 58 30.77 11.18 5.50
C GLY A 58 29.72 10.80 4.45
N SER A 59 29.03 9.67 4.60
CA SER A 59 27.87 9.32 3.77
C SER A 59 26.66 10.24 4.05
N TYR A 60 25.59 10.07 3.28
CA TYR A 60 24.31 10.76 3.46
C TYR A 60 23.15 9.78 3.64
N ILE A 61 22.11 10.20 4.36
CA ILE A 61 20.87 9.43 4.50
C ILE A 61 19.65 10.22 4.02
N ILE A 62 18.77 9.57 3.27
CA ILE A 62 17.57 10.17 2.71
C ILE A 62 16.38 9.32 3.15
N ASN A 63 15.34 9.96 3.68
CA ASN A 63 14.10 9.28 4.02
C ASN A 63 12.89 10.04 3.49
N THR A 64 12.29 9.48 2.45
CA THR A 64 11.03 9.92 1.85
C THR A 64 9.94 8.84 1.97
N SER A 65 10.15 7.86 2.87
CA SER A 65 9.24 6.72 3.03
C SER A 65 8.32 6.88 4.24
N LYS A 66 8.77 6.47 5.43
CA LYS A 66 8.02 6.51 6.67
C LYS A 66 8.88 7.02 7.81
N GLY A 67 8.34 7.95 8.60
CA GLY A 67 9.09 8.66 9.63
C GLY A 67 9.57 7.76 10.77
N SER A 68 8.83 6.67 11.05
CA SER A 68 9.15 5.69 12.10
C SER A 68 10.29 4.73 11.76
N THR A 69 10.91 4.84 10.58
CA THR A 69 12.00 3.93 10.14
C THR A 69 13.39 4.32 10.64
N LEU A 70 13.55 5.56 11.11
CA LEU A 70 14.78 6.10 11.66
C LEU A 70 14.64 6.35 13.16
N ASP A 71 15.65 5.93 13.93
CA ASP A 71 15.80 6.45 15.29
C ASP A 71 16.29 7.90 15.23
N MET A 72 15.37 8.85 15.43
CA MET A 72 15.63 10.28 15.30
C MET A 72 16.68 10.81 16.29
N ASP A 73 16.70 10.29 17.52
CA ASP A 73 17.69 10.74 18.51
C ASP A 73 19.09 10.25 18.15
N VAL A 74 19.20 9.06 17.56
CA VAL A 74 20.47 8.57 17.00
C VAL A 74 20.87 9.39 15.78
N LEU A 75 19.96 9.62 14.83
CA LEU A 75 20.25 10.41 13.61
C LEU A 75 20.85 11.77 13.96
N ILE A 76 20.22 12.50 14.88
CA ILE A 76 20.68 13.82 15.31
C ILE A 76 22.11 13.74 15.87
N ARG A 77 22.41 12.79 16.76
CA ARG A 77 23.76 12.59 17.31
C ARG A 77 24.77 12.21 16.23
N THR A 78 24.37 11.40 15.25
CA THR A 78 25.24 10.99 14.13
C THR A 78 25.57 12.17 13.21
N LEU A 79 24.62 13.08 13.00
CA LEU A 79 24.83 14.33 12.27
C LEU A 79 25.71 15.32 13.06
N GLU A 80 25.42 15.53 14.34
CA GLU A 80 26.20 16.41 15.24
C GLU A 80 27.67 15.97 15.34
N SER A 81 27.91 14.65 15.40
CA SER A 81 29.26 14.07 15.41
C SER A 81 29.95 14.05 14.04
N LYS A 82 29.27 14.47 12.97
CA LYS A 82 29.75 14.44 11.58
C LYS A 82 30.16 13.05 11.08
N LYS A 83 29.63 11.98 11.70
CA LYS A 83 29.80 10.61 11.20
C LYS A 83 29.18 10.48 9.80
N ILE A 84 28.03 11.11 9.58
CA ILE A 84 27.43 11.30 8.26
C ILE A 84 27.45 12.80 7.92
N MET A 85 27.61 13.14 6.63
CA MET A 85 27.75 14.53 6.20
C MET A 85 26.41 15.25 6.04
N GLY A 86 25.28 14.55 6.00
CA GLY A 86 23.98 15.20 5.93
C GLY A 86 22.81 14.23 5.81
N ALA A 87 21.60 14.80 5.86
CA ALA A 87 20.36 14.06 5.70
C ALA A 87 19.31 14.85 4.91
N ALA A 88 18.41 14.15 4.21
CA ALA A 88 17.19 14.73 3.66
C ALA A 88 15.98 13.96 4.16
N LEU A 89 15.06 14.65 4.84
CA LEU A 89 13.92 14.05 5.52
C LEU A 89 12.62 14.70 5.03
N ASP A 90 11.73 13.89 4.48
CA ASP A 90 10.37 14.32 4.11
C ASP A 90 9.33 13.84 5.13
N VAL A 91 9.69 12.85 5.94
CA VAL A 91 8.78 12.17 6.87
C VAL A 91 9.37 12.15 8.27
N TYR A 92 8.52 12.29 9.28
CA TYR A 92 8.90 12.38 10.70
C TYR A 92 8.07 11.40 11.53
N PRO A 93 8.60 10.87 12.64
CA PRO A 93 7.79 10.05 13.53
C PRO A 93 6.74 10.94 14.22
N ASN A 94 5.48 10.79 13.80
CA ASN A 94 4.34 11.20 14.64
C ASN A 94 4.16 10.11 15.69
N LYS A 95 4.04 10.46 16.98
CA LYS A 95 3.71 9.44 17.99
C LYS A 95 2.38 8.76 17.61
N PRO A 96 2.22 7.46 17.92
CA PRO A 96 1.12 6.66 17.42
C PRO A 96 -0.23 7.23 17.82
N LEU A 97 -1.17 7.14 16.87
CA LEU A 97 -2.61 7.18 17.06
C LEU A 97 -3.02 6.05 18.02
N LYS A 98 -2.87 6.25 19.33
CA LYS A 98 -3.65 5.57 20.36
C LYS A 98 -3.76 6.47 21.60
N ASP A 99 -5.00 6.88 21.78
CA ASP A 99 -5.65 7.36 22.98
C ASP A 99 -5.20 8.71 23.54
N THR A 100 -6.07 9.69 23.28
CA THR A 100 -6.55 10.64 24.28
C THR A 100 -5.49 11.17 25.21
N GLU A 101 -4.86 12.29 24.83
CA GLU A 101 -4.64 13.41 25.72
C GLU A 101 -3.96 14.53 24.95
N ASN A 102 -4.26 15.76 25.37
CA ASN A 102 -3.63 16.99 24.95
C ASN A 102 -2.12 16.99 25.27
N ILE A 103 -1.34 16.16 24.59
CA ILE A 103 0.11 16.16 24.68
C ILE A 103 0.60 17.07 23.56
N SER A 104 0.86 18.32 23.92
CA SER A 104 1.75 19.22 23.21
C SER A 104 2.85 18.43 22.47
N ASN A 105 3.05 18.78 21.19
CA ASN A 105 3.96 18.20 20.21
C ASN A 105 5.46 18.29 20.59
N ASN A 106 5.81 18.21 21.86
CA ASN A 106 7.13 18.45 22.42
C ASN A 106 8.25 17.62 21.77
N HIS A 107 8.00 16.38 21.33
CA HIS A 107 9.06 15.55 20.72
C HIS A 107 9.33 15.91 19.27
N LEU A 108 8.28 16.07 18.45
CA LEU A 108 8.42 16.47 17.06
C LEU A 108 9.01 17.88 16.97
N GLU A 109 8.49 18.82 17.76
CA GLU A 109 9.01 20.19 17.85
C GLU A 109 10.48 20.20 18.30
N LYS A 110 10.85 19.36 19.28
CA LYS A 110 12.24 19.23 19.74
C LYS A 110 13.15 18.69 18.65
N TRP A 111 12.74 17.65 17.92
CA TRP A 111 13.54 17.11 16.82
C TRP A 111 13.67 18.12 15.68
N LEU A 112 12.56 18.73 15.27
CA LEU A 112 12.57 19.75 14.22
C LEU A 112 13.45 20.93 14.61
N ASN A 113 13.36 21.44 15.84
CA ASN A 113 14.23 22.52 16.30
C ASN A 113 15.72 22.14 16.19
N LYS A 114 16.09 20.92 16.62
CA LYS A 114 17.48 20.46 16.49
C LYS A 114 17.91 20.31 15.03
N LEU A 115 17.10 19.65 14.22
CA LEU A 115 17.41 19.37 12.82
C LEU A 115 17.46 20.65 11.97
N SER A 116 16.57 21.62 12.21
CA SER A 116 16.55 22.91 11.53
C SER A 116 17.79 23.76 11.82
N ASN A 117 18.47 23.52 12.94
CA ASN A 117 19.74 24.19 13.27
C ASN A 117 20.97 23.52 12.64
N LEU A 118 20.80 22.37 11.97
CA LEU A 118 21.88 21.67 11.27
C LEU A 118 21.92 22.13 9.80
N PRO A 119 23.01 22.79 9.33
CA PRO A 119 23.09 23.36 7.98
C PRO A 119 23.17 22.31 6.87
N ASN A 120 23.38 21.04 7.23
CA ASN A 120 23.54 19.90 6.35
C ASN A 120 22.31 18.98 6.33
N VAL A 121 21.14 19.51 6.74
CA VAL A 121 19.88 18.78 6.77
C VAL A 121 18.84 19.50 5.91
N ILE A 122 18.22 18.74 5.00
CA ILE A 122 17.05 19.21 4.24
C ILE A 122 15.80 18.62 4.90
N LEU A 123 14.85 19.50 5.21
CA LEU A 123 13.57 19.15 5.82
C LEU A 123 12.45 19.56 4.87
N THR A 124 11.60 18.61 4.48
CA THR A 124 10.40 18.88 3.68
C THR A 124 9.14 18.38 4.41
N PRO A 125 7.97 19.03 4.22
CA PRO A 125 6.76 18.74 4.98
C PRO A 125 5.91 17.63 4.37
N HIS A 126 6.48 16.43 4.16
CA HIS A 126 5.79 15.26 3.60
C HIS A 126 5.16 15.50 2.22
N ILE A 127 5.95 16.07 1.32
CA ILE A 127 5.57 16.49 -0.03
C ILE A 127 6.22 15.65 -1.13
N GLY A 128 6.91 14.55 -0.79
CA GLY A 128 7.63 13.72 -1.75
C GLY A 128 6.75 13.15 -2.88
N GLY A 129 5.44 13.02 -2.65
CA GLY A 129 4.46 12.63 -3.68
C GLY A 129 3.49 13.75 -4.10
N SER A 130 3.69 14.97 -3.62
CA SER A 130 2.77 16.09 -3.88
C SER A 130 3.12 16.79 -5.19
N THR A 131 2.84 16.14 -6.32
CA THR A 131 3.04 16.69 -7.67
C THR A 131 1.76 16.63 -8.50
N GLU A 132 1.61 17.54 -9.47
CA GLU A 132 0.45 17.59 -10.36
C GLU A 132 0.25 16.27 -11.14
N GLU A 133 1.34 15.62 -11.55
CA GLU A 133 1.28 14.31 -12.23
C GLU A 133 0.76 13.22 -11.28
N THR A 134 1.18 13.26 -10.02
CA THR A 134 0.73 12.30 -9.01
C THR A 134 -0.75 12.50 -8.72
N GLU A 135 -1.20 13.74 -8.56
CA GLU A 135 -2.63 14.07 -8.38
C GLU A 135 -3.47 13.58 -9.55
N LYS A 136 -3.01 13.79 -10.80
CA LYS A 136 -3.70 13.29 -12.00
C LYS A 136 -3.85 11.77 -11.97
N ILE A 137 -2.77 11.04 -11.70
CA ILE A 137 -2.79 9.56 -11.65
C ILE A 137 -3.71 9.07 -10.52
N ILE A 138 -3.68 9.73 -9.35
CA ILE A 138 -4.57 9.38 -8.23
C ILE A 138 -6.03 9.59 -8.62
N ASN A 139 -6.36 10.73 -9.23
CA ASN A 139 -7.72 11.05 -9.66
C ASN A 139 -8.25 10.01 -10.65
N GLU A 140 -7.46 9.65 -11.66
CA GLU A 140 -7.80 8.59 -12.62
C GLU A 140 -7.98 7.24 -11.92
N LYS A 141 -7.05 6.85 -11.04
CA LYS A 141 -7.10 5.57 -10.34
C LYS A 141 -8.33 5.45 -9.43
N VAL A 142 -8.60 6.46 -8.60
CA VAL A 142 -9.75 6.48 -7.68
C VAL A 142 -11.06 6.47 -8.45
N SER A 143 -11.17 7.27 -9.51
CA SER A 143 -12.35 7.30 -10.38
C SER A 143 -12.62 5.93 -11.00
N ASN A 144 -11.58 5.29 -11.55
CA ASN A 144 -11.69 3.96 -12.14
C ASN A 144 -12.06 2.89 -11.09
N THR A 145 -11.51 2.95 -9.88
CA THR A 145 -11.90 2.04 -8.78
C THR A 145 -13.38 2.20 -8.43
N LEU A 146 -13.89 3.43 -8.34
CA LEU A 146 -15.31 3.69 -8.07
C LEU A 146 -16.21 3.20 -9.20
N ILE A 147 -15.85 3.47 -10.46
CA ILE A 147 -16.59 3.00 -11.64
C ILE A 147 -16.62 1.46 -11.66
N SER A 148 -15.48 0.81 -11.42
CA SER A 148 -15.41 -0.66 -11.39
C SER A 148 -16.25 -1.26 -10.26
N TYR A 149 -16.29 -0.63 -9.08
CA TYR A 149 -17.16 -1.09 -8.01
C TYR A 149 -18.64 -0.90 -8.35
N ILE A 150 -19.04 0.26 -8.87
CA ILE A 150 -20.45 0.55 -9.19
C ILE A 150 -20.97 -0.35 -10.32
N ASN A 151 -20.18 -0.52 -11.38
CA ASN A 151 -20.62 -1.26 -12.56
C ASN A 151 -20.43 -2.77 -12.42
N GLU A 152 -19.37 -3.21 -11.73
CA GLU A 152 -18.96 -4.63 -11.72
C GLU A 152 -18.91 -5.23 -10.32
N GLY A 153 -19.02 -4.43 -9.26
CA GLY A 153 -18.86 -4.90 -7.87
C GLY A 153 -17.42 -5.22 -7.48
N ASN A 154 -16.42 -4.87 -8.30
CA ASN A 154 -15.02 -5.11 -7.96
C ASN A 154 -14.59 -4.18 -6.83
N SER A 155 -13.91 -4.73 -5.85
CA SER A 155 -13.52 -4.06 -4.61
C SER A 155 -12.01 -4.13 -4.35
N ILE A 156 -11.24 -4.46 -5.38
CA ILE A 156 -9.77 -4.42 -5.34
C ILE A 156 -9.30 -3.01 -4.97
N GLY A 157 -8.35 -2.95 -4.04
CA GLY A 157 -7.84 -1.69 -3.51
C GLY A 157 -8.66 -1.07 -2.39
N ALA A 158 -9.83 -1.64 -2.02
CA ALA A 158 -10.56 -1.18 -0.85
C ALA A 158 -9.77 -1.47 0.45
N ILE A 159 -9.58 -0.43 1.27
CA ILE A 159 -8.78 -0.49 2.51
C ILE A 159 -9.57 -0.95 3.73
N ASN A 160 -10.91 -0.82 3.68
CA ASN A 160 -11.83 -1.13 4.78
C ASN A 160 -12.87 -2.19 4.39
N PHE A 161 -12.70 -2.84 3.23
CA PHE A 161 -13.66 -3.78 2.68
C PHE A 161 -12.99 -5.04 2.14
N ARG A 162 -13.79 -6.07 1.80
CA ARG A 162 -13.26 -7.26 1.15
C ARG A 162 -12.82 -6.91 -0.26
N GLN A 163 -11.72 -7.51 -0.72
CA GLN A 163 -11.19 -7.27 -2.06
C GLN A 163 -11.56 -8.45 -2.94
N ILE A 164 -12.58 -8.25 -3.77
CA ILE A 164 -13.04 -9.20 -4.79
C ILE A 164 -12.83 -8.58 -6.17
N GLU A 165 -12.32 -9.39 -7.10
CA GLU A 165 -12.35 -9.11 -8.53
C GLU A 165 -13.06 -10.25 -9.24
N LEU A 166 -14.11 -9.91 -10.01
CA LEU A 166 -14.77 -10.87 -10.87
C LEU A 166 -14.85 -10.29 -12.27
N LYS A 167 -13.98 -10.75 -13.16
CA LYS A 167 -13.95 -10.31 -14.55
C LYS A 167 -15.35 -10.48 -15.17
N SER A 168 -15.93 -9.36 -15.57
CA SER A 168 -17.21 -9.37 -16.27
C SER A 168 -16.98 -9.92 -17.67
N ASP A 169 -17.76 -10.94 -18.07
CA ASP A 169 -17.78 -11.36 -19.48
C ASP A 169 -18.79 -10.54 -20.28
N ALA A 170 -19.49 -9.58 -19.65
CA ALA A 170 -20.52 -8.76 -20.27
C ALA A 170 -20.03 -7.95 -21.49
N HIS A 171 -18.73 -7.62 -21.55
CA HIS A 171 -18.10 -7.01 -22.72
C HIS A 171 -17.55 -8.02 -23.75
N HIS A 172 -17.41 -9.30 -23.38
CA HIS A 172 -16.86 -10.36 -24.24
C HIS A 172 -17.90 -11.38 -24.77
N ILE A 173 -19.12 -11.45 -24.24
CA ILE A 173 -20.17 -12.36 -24.73
C ILE A 173 -20.81 -11.88 -26.05
N LYS A 174 -20.27 -10.86 -26.72
CA LYS A 174 -20.59 -10.58 -28.13
C LYS A 174 -19.62 -11.23 -29.13
N SER A 175 -18.53 -11.85 -28.67
CA SER A 175 -17.51 -12.39 -29.56
C SER A 175 -17.14 -13.82 -29.17
N THR A 176 -17.54 -14.74 -30.06
CA THR A 176 -16.83 -15.97 -30.48
C THR A 176 -17.06 -17.33 -29.82
N GLU A 177 -17.70 -17.49 -28.66
CA GLU A 177 -17.83 -18.86 -28.07
C GLU A 177 -19.24 -19.35 -27.69
N ARG A 178 -20.28 -18.51 -27.71
CA ARG A 178 -21.66 -19.01 -27.60
C ARG A 178 -22.58 -18.21 -28.52
N PRO A 179 -23.42 -18.87 -29.33
CA PRO A 179 -24.59 -18.20 -29.89
C PRO A 179 -25.45 -17.78 -28.69
N MET A 180 -25.49 -16.48 -28.39
CA MET A 180 -26.49 -15.98 -27.44
C MET A 180 -27.85 -16.27 -28.07
N ASP A 181 -28.59 -17.19 -27.46
CA ASP A 181 -30.03 -17.24 -27.67
C ASP A 181 -30.56 -15.87 -27.24
N ASP A 182 -31.35 -15.18 -28.07
CA ASP A 182 -31.76 -13.77 -27.89
C ASP A 182 -32.50 -13.48 -26.55
N ASN A 183 -32.72 -14.50 -25.74
CA ASN A 183 -33.49 -14.48 -24.50
C ASN A 183 -32.68 -14.81 -23.22
N THR A 184 -31.34 -14.88 -23.25
CA THR A 184 -30.52 -15.12 -22.04
C THR A 184 -29.75 -13.87 -21.60
N ASN A 185 -30.03 -13.38 -20.39
CA ASN A 185 -29.36 -12.22 -19.79
C ASN A 185 -28.48 -12.65 -18.61
N LEU A 186 -27.22 -12.21 -18.62
CA LEU A 186 -26.32 -12.33 -17.48
C LEU A 186 -26.60 -11.19 -16.49
N VAL A 187 -26.98 -11.53 -15.26
CA VAL A 187 -27.24 -10.56 -14.19
C VAL A 187 -26.21 -10.76 -13.08
N ARG A 188 -25.53 -9.69 -12.70
CA ARG A 188 -24.62 -9.67 -11.55
C ARG A 188 -25.36 -9.27 -10.28
N VAL A 189 -25.23 -10.08 -9.25
CA VAL A 189 -25.79 -9.83 -7.91
C VAL A 189 -24.65 -9.64 -6.92
N LEU A 190 -24.70 -8.52 -6.20
CA LEU A 190 -23.78 -8.16 -5.14
C LEU A 190 -24.50 -8.31 -3.80
N TYR A 191 -23.88 -8.99 -2.83
CA TYR A 191 -24.48 -9.16 -1.52
C TYR A 191 -23.46 -9.00 -0.39
N ILE A 192 -23.73 -8.04 0.48
CA ILE A 192 -22.90 -7.73 1.65
C ILE A 192 -23.69 -8.15 2.89
N HIS A 193 -23.10 -8.95 3.77
CA HIS A 193 -23.79 -9.45 4.95
C HIS A 193 -22.87 -9.69 6.15
N LYS A 194 -23.48 -9.88 7.33
CA LYS A 194 -22.73 -10.34 8.52
C LYS A 194 -22.26 -11.77 8.30
N ASN A 195 -21.01 -12.08 8.67
CA ASN A 195 -20.47 -13.44 8.52
C ASN A 195 -21.12 -14.38 9.55
N LYS A 196 -22.23 -15.03 9.16
CA LYS A 196 -22.97 -15.99 9.97
C LYS A 196 -23.06 -17.34 9.24
N PRO A 197 -22.94 -18.48 9.94
CA PRO A 197 -23.12 -19.80 9.33
C PRO A 197 -24.46 -19.93 8.60
N GLY A 198 -24.45 -20.58 7.43
CA GLY A 198 -25.66 -20.88 6.66
C GLY A 198 -26.14 -19.78 5.70
N VAL A 199 -25.52 -18.60 5.69
CA VAL A 199 -25.92 -17.51 4.76
C VAL A 199 -25.66 -17.89 3.30
N VAL A 200 -24.49 -18.44 2.97
CA VAL A 200 -24.18 -18.89 1.60
C VAL A 200 -25.15 -19.98 1.13
N LYS A 201 -25.51 -20.93 2.01
CA LYS A 201 -26.54 -21.94 1.73
C LYS A 201 -27.90 -21.29 1.41
N THR A 202 -28.27 -20.26 2.16
CA THR A 202 -29.53 -19.53 1.95
C THR A 202 -29.51 -18.81 0.60
N ILE A 203 -28.41 -18.14 0.26
CA ILE A 203 -28.24 -17.46 -1.02
C ILE A 203 -28.35 -18.45 -2.19
N ASN A 204 -27.61 -19.55 -2.15
CA ASN A 204 -27.68 -20.57 -3.20
C ASN A 204 -29.07 -21.24 -3.27
N SER A 205 -29.79 -21.33 -2.16
CA SER A 205 -31.18 -21.80 -2.15
C SER A 205 -32.15 -20.82 -2.81
N ILE A 206 -31.94 -19.51 -2.66
CA ILE A 206 -32.72 -18.45 -3.34
C ILE A 206 -32.42 -18.48 -4.85
N LEU A 207 -31.15 -18.59 -5.22
CA LEU A 207 -30.70 -18.58 -6.61
C LEU A 207 -30.86 -19.93 -7.33
N ARG A 208 -31.37 -20.98 -6.66
CA ARG A 208 -31.46 -22.35 -7.18
C ARG A 208 -32.18 -22.53 -8.53
N LYS A 209 -32.99 -21.55 -8.94
CA LYS A 209 -33.73 -21.57 -10.20
C LYS A 209 -32.91 -21.04 -11.39
N TYR A 210 -31.76 -20.43 -11.13
CA TYR A 210 -30.89 -19.80 -12.12
C TYR A 210 -29.55 -20.53 -12.17
N ASN A 211 -28.91 -20.51 -13.33
CA ASN A 211 -27.53 -21.01 -13.44
C ASN A 211 -26.56 -19.96 -12.90
N ILE A 212 -25.66 -20.34 -12.00
CA ILE A 212 -24.58 -19.47 -11.52
C ILE A 212 -23.36 -19.70 -12.41
N GLU A 213 -22.97 -18.70 -13.21
CA GLU A 213 -21.82 -18.79 -14.11
C GLU A 213 -20.51 -18.52 -13.36
N LYS A 214 -20.52 -17.52 -12.49
CA LYS A 214 -19.37 -17.12 -11.68
C LYS A 214 -19.83 -16.73 -10.29
N GLN A 215 -19.03 -17.06 -9.30
CA GLN A 215 -19.28 -16.66 -7.92
C GLN A 215 -17.95 -16.49 -7.19
N CYS A 216 -17.78 -15.35 -6.52
CA CYS A 216 -16.65 -15.06 -5.66
C CYS A 216 -17.17 -14.62 -4.29
N TYR A 217 -16.57 -15.15 -3.24
CA TYR A 217 -16.97 -14.91 -1.86
C TYR A 217 -15.73 -14.65 -1.01
N GLU A 218 -15.74 -13.54 -0.28
CA GLU A 218 -14.68 -13.19 0.67
C GLU A 218 -15.30 -12.77 2.01
N SER A 219 -14.61 -13.06 3.11
CA SER A 219 -15.17 -12.79 4.44
C SER A 219 -14.12 -12.44 5.51
N THR A 220 -14.58 -11.77 6.57
CA THR A 220 -13.88 -11.58 7.85
C THR A 220 -14.67 -12.22 8.98
N SER A 221 -14.16 -12.07 10.21
CA SER A 221 -14.92 -12.35 11.43
C SER A 221 -16.28 -11.64 11.52
N SER A 222 -16.50 -10.50 10.85
CA SER A 222 -17.72 -9.69 11.01
C SER A 222 -18.54 -9.51 9.73
N ILE A 223 -17.90 -9.37 8.57
CA ILE A 223 -18.56 -9.04 7.30
C ILE A 223 -18.12 -9.96 6.18
N ALA A 224 -19.01 -10.23 5.25
CA ALA A 224 -18.75 -11.01 4.06
C ALA A 224 -19.32 -10.29 2.83
N TYR A 225 -18.67 -10.53 1.70
CA TYR A 225 -19.05 -9.98 0.42
C TYR A 225 -19.12 -11.11 -0.61
N LEU A 226 -20.23 -11.18 -1.31
CA LEU A 226 -20.49 -12.11 -2.40
C LEU A 226 -20.73 -11.32 -3.69
N VAL A 227 -20.03 -11.72 -4.75
CA VAL A 227 -20.29 -11.27 -6.12
C VAL A 227 -20.63 -12.51 -6.94
N THR A 228 -21.81 -12.54 -7.57
CA THR A 228 -22.25 -13.71 -8.34
C THR A 228 -22.92 -13.30 -9.64
N ASP A 229 -22.56 -13.98 -10.72
CA ASP A 229 -23.18 -13.84 -12.04
C ASP A 229 -24.17 -14.98 -12.24
N VAL A 230 -25.42 -14.63 -12.53
CA VAL A 230 -26.52 -15.58 -12.76
C VAL A 230 -27.12 -15.40 -14.15
N MET A 231 -27.40 -16.52 -14.82
CA MET A 231 -28.08 -16.51 -16.11
C MET A 231 -29.60 -16.50 -15.90
N THR A 232 -30.28 -15.55 -16.53
CA THR A 232 -31.73 -15.38 -16.47
C THR A 232 -32.34 -15.52 -17.87
N SER A 233 -33.56 -16.05 -17.97
CA SER A 233 -34.31 -16.10 -19.22
C SER A 233 -35.35 -14.97 -19.25
N SER A 234 -35.44 -14.22 -20.35
CA SER A 234 -36.30 -13.05 -20.55
C SER A 234 -37.82 -13.31 -20.42
N LYS A 235 -38.27 -14.54 -20.13
CA LYS A 235 -39.69 -14.90 -20.01
C LYS A 235 -40.32 -14.69 -18.62
N ASN A 236 -39.57 -14.22 -17.61
CA ASN A 236 -40.05 -14.16 -16.21
C ASN A 236 -39.82 -12.79 -15.51
N ILE A 237 -39.93 -11.67 -16.23
CA ILE A 237 -40.09 -10.33 -15.61
C ILE A 237 -41.43 -9.76 -16.04
#